data_AF-A0A4S4KGJ5-F1
#
_entry.id   AF-A0A4S4KGJ5-F1
#
_cell.length_a   1.000
_cell.length_b   1.000
_cell.length_c   1.000
_cell.angle_alpha   90.00
_cell.angle_beta   90.00
_cell.angle_gamma   90.00
#
_symmetry.space_group_name_H-M   'P 1'
#
loop_
_entity.id
_entity.type
_entity.pdbx_description
1 polymer ?
#
loop_
_entity_poly.entity_id
_entity_poly.type
_entity_poly.pdbx_seq_one_letter_code
_entity_poly.pdbx_strand_id
1 'polypeptide(L)'
;MKGLPLLITIGTLKAIGLDIIENHGLLPDEETSWMKQKSSFKENKSLRGFNNNIFGRLLCPHKYSQLYSQDPEGFCKKVLESDDTVIIQASDLPAFLYDGDYNPEAIDKGLLRGPIPVQVYKVIFTSPSSLSAKGGDGNAKGRSSHAQLHGLTRVTPHTIAYACMQARYFCSSLRSWRERDGKFCLRHFYYYIVALFEMDAESIWAVETLDWWDRQVFGKGPRKFEDSLMQMEQAADTNSDFNALIAQRIARRAGVVDGVGDSSS
;
A
#
# COMPACT_ATOMS: atom_id res chain seq x y z
N MET A 1 10.94 -18.01 3.58
CA MET A 1 9.59 -17.58 4.03
C MET A 1 8.68 -18.81 4.15
N LYS A 2 8.69 -19.49 5.29
CA LYS A 2 7.75 -20.59 5.59
C LYS A 2 6.85 -20.15 6.75
N GLY A 3 5.53 -20.32 6.59
CA GLY A 3 4.66 -20.67 7.71
C GLY A 3 3.67 -19.61 8.22
N LEU A 4 4.13 -18.55 8.90
CA LEU A 4 3.26 -17.79 9.82
C LEU A 4 3.43 -16.28 9.59
N PRO A 5 2.65 -15.66 8.68
CA PRO A 5 1.52 -14.79 9.08
C PRO A 5 0.34 -14.70 8.06
N LEU A 6 0.31 -15.58 7.04
CA LEU A 6 -0.66 -15.49 5.92
C LEU A 6 -2.07 -16.00 6.26
N LEU A 7 -2.20 -16.96 7.17
CA LEU A 7 -3.50 -17.62 7.45
C LEU A 7 -4.44 -16.76 8.31
N ILE A 8 -3.91 -15.96 9.24
CA ILE A 8 -4.71 -15.13 10.15
C ILE A 8 -5.21 -13.86 9.43
N THR A 9 -4.39 -13.29 8.54
CA THR A 9 -4.67 -12.03 7.83
C THR A 9 -5.76 -12.16 6.77
N ILE A 10 -5.82 -13.30 6.05
CA ILE A 10 -6.84 -13.57 5.03
C ILE A 10 -8.24 -13.75 5.66
N GLY A 11 -8.32 -14.39 6.83
CA GLY A 11 -9.60 -14.64 7.51
C GLY A 11 -10.32 -13.36 7.93
N THR A 12 -9.60 -12.44 8.56
CA THR A 12 -10.16 -11.15 8.99
C THR A 12 -10.52 -10.27 7.81
N LEU A 13 -9.64 -10.14 6.79
CA LEU A 13 -9.96 -9.33 5.61
C LEU A 13 -11.16 -9.89 4.82
N LYS A 14 -11.39 -11.21 4.83
CA LYS A 14 -12.62 -11.81 4.29
C LYS A 14 -13.88 -11.37 5.03
N ALA A 15 -13.81 -11.16 6.35
CA ALA A 15 -14.95 -10.81 7.18
C ALA A 15 -15.38 -9.36 7.01
N ILE A 16 -14.42 -8.42 7.00
CA ILE A 16 -14.68 -6.97 7.05
C ILE A 16 -14.24 -6.20 5.81
N GLY A 17 -13.57 -6.85 4.85
CA GLY A 17 -13.04 -6.14 3.69
C GLY A 17 -14.14 -5.55 2.80
N LEU A 18 -15.34 -6.13 2.76
CA LEU A 18 -16.45 -5.55 2.01
C LEU A 18 -16.92 -4.25 2.68
N ASP A 19 -16.92 -4.20 4.01
CA ASP A 19 -17.26 -2.97 4.74
C ASP A 19 -16.20 -1.88 4.52
N ILE A 20 -14.93 -2.25 4.31
CA ILE A 20 -13.90 -1.28 3.90
C ILE A 20 -14.26 -0.66 2.54
N ILE A 21 -14.64 -1.48 1.55
CA ILE A 21 -15.02 -0.97 0.23
C ILE A 21 -16.27 -0.10 0.32
N GLU A 22 -17.28 -0.53 1.09
CA GLU A 22 -18.51 0.23 1.30
C GLU A 22 -18.25 1.63 1.89
N ASN A 23 -17.36 1.72 2.89
CA ASN A 23 -17.12 2.97 3.61
C ASN A 23 -16.06 3.88 2.96
N HIS A 24 -15.21 3.34 2.09
CA HIS A 24 -14.00 4.05 1.63
C HIS A 24 -13.68 3.88 0.14
N GLY A 25 -14.38 2.98 -0.54
CA GLY A 25 -14.10 2.62 -1.93
C GLY A 25 -15.15 3.06 -2.93
N LEU A 26 -16.38 3.35 -2.49
CA LEU A 26 -17.49 3.69 -3.38
C LEU A 26 -17.46 5.15 -3.84
N LEU A 27 -17.89 5.37 -5.08
CA LEU A 27 -18.38 6.68 -5.53
C LEU A 27 -19.85 6.86 -5.09
N PRO A 28 -20.34 8.11 -4.97
CA PRO A 28 -21.71 8.38 -4.52
C PRO A 28 -22.79 7.67 -5.34
N ASP A 29 -22.59 7.53 -6.64
CA ASP A 29 -23.52 6.87 -7.57
C ASP A 29 -23.45 5.33 -7.52
N GLU A 30 -22.42 4.76 -6.90
CA GLU A 30 -22.24 3.31 -6.77
C GLU A 30 -22.95 2.71 -5.56
N GLU A 31 -23.36 3.51 -4.56
CA GLU A 31 -23.94 3.04 -3.30
C GLU A 31 -25.16 2.13 -3.49
N THR A 32 -26.09 2.54 -4.36
CA THR A 32 -27.31 1.75 -4.63
C THR A 32 -26.98 0.41 -5.30
N SER A 33 -26.00 0.41 -6.21
CA SER A 33 -25.55 -0.80 -6.91
C SER A 33 -24.83 -1.74 -5.95
N TRP A 34 -24.00 -1.19 -5.07
CA TRP A 34 -23.28 -1.91 -4.03
C TRP A 34 -24.24 -2.64 -3.08
N MET A 35 -25.25 -1.95 -2.56
CA MET A 35 -26.22 -2.53 -1.63
C MET A 35 -26.97 -3.74 -2.20
N LYS A 36 -27.22 -3.75 -3.53
CA LYS A 36 -27.86 -4.87 -4.22
C LYS A 36 -26.95 -6.08 -4.38
N GLN A 37 -25.64 -5.88 -4.49
CA GLN A 37 -24.67 -6.92 -4.87
C GLN A 37 -23.77 -7.38 -3.72
N LYS A 38 -23.70 -6.64 -2.60
CA LYS A 38 -22.77 -6.90 -1.48
C LYS A 38 -22.85 -8.33 -0.95
N SER A 39 -24.06 -8.88 -0.81
CA SER A 39 -24.27 -10.28 -0.38
C SER A 39 -23.67 -11.27 -1.37
N SER A 40 -23.86 -11.06 -2.66
CA SER A 40 -23.28 -11.90 -3.72
C SER A 40 -21.75 -11.88 -3.71
N PHE A 41 -21.11 -10.74 -3.40
CA PHE A 41 -19.65 -10.68 -3.26
C PHE A 41 -19.10 -11.41 -2.04
N LYS A 42 -19.93 -11.58 -1.00
CA LYS A 42 -19.60 -12.34 0.20
C LYS A 42 -19.64 -13.85 -0.08
N GLU A 43 -20.66 -14.28 -0.82
CA GLU A 43 -20.84 -15.69 -1.22
C GLU A 43 -19.87 -16.10 -2.32
N ASN A 44 -19.63 -15.22 -3.29
CA ASN A 44 -18.79 -15.52 -4.44
C ASN A 44 -17.80 -14.38 -4.75
N LYS A 45 -16.55 -14.58 -4.34
CA LYS A 45 -15.44 -13.67 -4.64
C LYS A 45 -15.16 -13.52 -6.15
N SER A 46 -15.49 -14.51 -6.99
CA SER A 46 -15.19 -14.40 -8.42
C SER A 46 -15.99 -13.29 -9.12
N LEU A 47 -17.08 -12.81 -8.51
CA LEU A 47 -17.87 -11.69 -9.00
C LEU A 47 -17.17 -10.33 -8.84
N ARG A 48 -16.03 -10.28 -8.15
CA ARG A 48 -15.19 -9.08 -7.98
C ARG A 48 -14.20 -8.94 -9.14
N GLY A 49 -13.20 -8.09 -8.97
CA GLY A 49 -12.21 -7.78 -10.00
C GLY A 49 -12.87 -7.08 -11.19
N PHE A 50 -12.35 -7.34 -12.39
CA PHE A 50 -12.93 -6.81 -13.63
C PHE A 50 -14.25 -7.48 -14.04
N ASN A 51 -14.81 -8.38 -13.22
CA ASN A 51 -16.18 -8.89 -13.41
C ASN A 51 -17.26 -7.95 -12.83
N ASN A 52 -16.86 -6.85 -12.17
CA ASN A 52 -17.76 -5.87 -11.60
C ASN A 52 -17.16 -4.46 -11.69
N ASN A 53 -17.96 -3.48 -12.07
CA ASN A 53 -17.47 -2.12 -12.36
C ASN A 53 -16.83 -1.41 -11.15
N ILE A 54 -17.32 -1.64 -9.93
CA ILE A 54 -16.78 -1.01 -8.71
C ILE A 54 -15.37 -1.55 -8.44
N PHE A 55 -15.23 -2.87 -8.42
CA PHE A 55 -13.92 -3.49 -8.21
C PHE A 55 -12.97 -3.25 -9.38
N GLY A 56 -13.46 -3.28 -10.62
CA GLY A 56 -12.69 -2.96 -11.82
C GLY A 56 -12.14 -1.54 -11.77
N ARG A 57 -12.93 -0.55 -11.32
CA ARG A 57 -12.51 0.85 -11.17
C ARG A 57 -11.39 0.98 -10.15
N LEU A 58 -11.54 0.33 -8.99
CA LEU A 58 -10.52 0.32 -7.94
C LEU A 58 -9.20 -0.31 -8.42
N LEU A 59 -9.28 -1.39 -9.20
CA LEU A 59 -8.12 -2.12 -9.74
C LEU A 59 -7.51 -1.49 -10.98
N CYS A 60 -8.26 -0.66 -11.70
CA CYS A 60 -7.83 0.00 -12.92
C CYS A 60 -6.56 0.82 -12.64
N PRO A 61 -5.50 0.70 -13.46
CA PRO A 61 -4.36 1.61 -13.40
C PRO A 61 -4.83 3.06 -13.44
N HIS A 62 -4.33 3.90 -12.55
CA HIS A 62 -4.87 5.25 -12.38
C HIS A 62 -4.75 6.11 -13.65
N LYS A 63 -3.71 5.85 -14.46
CA LYS A 63 -3.52 6.44 -15.80
C LYS A 63 -4.65 6.16 -16.80
N TYR A 64 -5.45 5.12 -16.57
CA TYR A 64 -6.61 4.75 -17.38
C TYR A 64 -7.94 5.11 -16.73
N SER A 65 -7.94 5.85 -15.61
CA SER A 65 -9.17 6.23 -14.90
C SER A 65 -10.18 6.94 -15.80
N GLN A 66 -9.75 7.92 -16.59
CA GLN A 66 -10.62 8.62 -17.54
C GLN A 66 -11.18 7.69 -18.62
N LEU A 67 -10.36 6.80 -19.18
CA LEU A 67 -10.81 5.81 -20.18
C LEU A 67 -11.83 4.84 -19.56
N TYR A 68 -11.58 4.41 -18.33
CA TYR A 68 -12.48 3.54 -17.59
C TYR A 68 -13.83 4.22 -17.33
N SER A 69 -13.85 5.49 -16.93
CA SER A 69 -15.09 6.23 -16.66
C SER A 69 -15.95 6.45 -17.90
N GLN A 70 -15.38 6.42 -19.10
CA GLN A 70 -16.12 6.58 -20.36
C GLN A 70 -16.86 5.30 -20.77
N ASP A 71 -16.25 4.14 -20.56
CA ASP A 71 -16.80 2.82 -20.91
C ASP A 71 -16.33 1.74 -19.92
N PRO A 72 -16.88 1.70 -18.69
CA PRO A 72 -16.48 0.74 -17.67
C PRO A 72 -16.63 -0.72 -18.12
N GLU A 73 -17.76 -1.03 -18.77
CA GLU A 73 -18.09 -2.37 -19.27
C GLU A 73 -17.12 -2.80 -20.36
N GLY A 74 -16.87 -1.95 -21.36
CA GLY A 74 -15.96 -2.27 -22.46
C GLY A 74 -14.50 -2.35 -21.99
N PHE A 75 -14.08 -1.49 -21.06
CA PHE A 75 -12.75 -1.61 -20.44
C PHE A 75 -12.60 -2.95 -19.71
N CYS A 76 -13.55 -3.30 -18.85
CA CYS A 76 -13.56 -4.57 -18.14
C CYS A 76 -13.53 -5.76 -19.09
N LYS A 77 -14.32 -5.72 -20.16
CA LYS A 77 -14.36 -6.75 -21.19
C LYS A 77 -12.99 -6.93 -21.86
N LYS A 78 -12.33 -5.85 -22.29
CA LYS A 78 -10.97 -5.89 -22.87
C LYS A 78 -9.96 -6.57 -21.94
N VAL A 79 -10.01 -6.24 -20.64
CA VAL A 79 -9.13 -6.87 -19.64
C VAL A 79 -9.43 -8.37 -19.49
N LEU A 80 -10.71 -8.75 -19.39
CA LEU A 80 -11.12 -10.15 -19.21
C LEU A 80 -10.82 -11.03 -20.43
N GLU A 81 -10.96 -10.46 -21.64
CA GLU A 81 -10.69 -11.16 -22.91
C GLU A 81 -9.20 -11.16 -23.28
N SER A 82 -8.34 -10.55 -22.45
CA SER A 82 -6.90 -10.41 -22.70
C SER A 82 -6.59 -9.69 -24.02
N ASP A 83 -7.33 -8.63 -24.31
CA ASP A 83 -7.11 -7.75 -25.45
C ASP A 83 -5.73 -7.05 -25.34
N ASP A 84 -4.97 -7.07 -26.44
CA ASP A 84 -3.59 -6.55 -26.46
C ASP A 84 -3.50 -5.02 -26.26
N THR A 85 -4.61 -4.29 -26.35
CA THR A 85 -4.67 -2.84 -26.12
C THR A 85 -4.72 -2.47 -24.63
N VAL A 86 -5.17 -3.38 -23.75
CA VAL A 86 -5.30 -3.12 -22.31
C VAL A 86 -4.63 -4.23 -21.51
N ILE A 87 -3.31 -4.12 -21.38
CA ILE A 87 -2.50 -5.01 -20.55
C ILE A 87 -2.22 -4.33 -19.21
N ILE A 88 -2.62 -4.98 -18.11
CA ILE A 88 -2.38 -4.49 -16.75
C ILE A 88 -1.30 -5.35 -16.08
N GLN A 89 -0.16 -4.72 -15.81
CA GLN A 89 1.02 -5.34 -15.19
C GLN A 89 1.23 -4.86 -13.75
N ALA A 90 2.16 -5.50 -13.04
CA ALA A 90 2.49 -5.17 -11.66
C ALA A 90 3.00 -3.73 -11.45
N SER A 91 3.60 -3.15 -12.49
CA SER A 91 4.08 -1.75 -12.51
C SER A 91 2.96 -0.74 -12.75
N ASP A 92 1.76 -1.17 -13.15
CA ASP A 92 0.62 -0.30 -13.35
C ASP A 92 -0.14 -0.09 -12.03
N LEU A 93 0.09 1.08 -11.42
CA LEU A 93 -0.42 1.42 -10.09
C LEU A 93 -1.96 1.59 -10.08
N PRO A 94 -2.70 0.77 -9.31
CA PRO A 94 -4.16 0.83 -9.25
C PRO A 94 -4.69 2.12 -8.64
N ALA A 95 -5.89 2.54 -9.07
CA ALA A 95 -6.57 3.72 -8.55
C ALA A 95 -6.79 3.68 -7.03
N PHE A 96 -7.05 2.51 -6.43
CA PHE A 96 -7.27 2.41 -4.97
C PHE A 96 -6.05 2.87 -4.13
N LEU A 97 -4.86 2.99 -4.73
CA LEU A 97 -3.67 3.50 -4.04
C LEU A 97 -3.70 5.01 -3.82
N TYR A 98 -4.53 5.74 -4.56
CA TYR A 98 -4.48 7.20 -4.63
C TYR A 98 -5.56 7.87 -3.79
N ASP A 99 -5.23 9.05 -3.29
CA ASP A 99 -6.18 10.03 -2.77
C ASP A 99 -6.38 11.15 -3.81
N GLY A 100 -7.51 11.12 -4.51
CA GLY A 100 -7.87 12.07 -5.56
C GLY A 100 -7.79 11.51 -6.98
N ASP A 101 -7.97 12.42 -7.95
CA ASP A 101 -7.99 12.12 -9.38
C ASP A 101 -6.58 12.04 -9.99
N TYR A 102 -6.48 11.32 -11.11
CA TYR A 102 -5.22 11.15 -11.82
C TYR A 102 -4.77 12.47 -12.45
N ASN A 103 -3.55 12.90 -12.12
CA ASN A 103 -2.91 14.03 -12.76
C ASN A 103 -1.67 13.56 -13.55
N PRO A 104 -1.67 13.65 -14.89
CA PRO A 104 -0.51 13.25 -15.69
C PRO A 104 0.74 14.09 -15.42
N GLU A 105 0.56 15.34 -14.96
CA GLU A 105 1.67 16.26 -14.64
C GLU A 105 2.21 16.06 -13.21
N ALA A 106 1.51 15.30 -12.37
CA ALA A 106 1.91 15.00 -11.00
C ALA A 106 1.41 13.60 -10.60
N ILE A 107 2.00 12.58 -11.23
CA ILE A 107 1.55 11.18 -11.11
C ILE A 107 1.70 10.60 -9.71
N ASP A 108 2.49 11.23 -8.84
CA ASP A 108 2.75 10.86 -7.45
C ASP A 108 1.80 11.55 -6.46
N LYS A 109 1.01 12.53 -6.93
CA LYS A 109 0.03 13.24 -6.12
C LYS A 109 -0.99 12.26 -5.54
N GLY A 110 -1.04 12.18 -4.21
CA GLY A 110 -1.94 11.27 -3.49
C GLY A 110 -1.54 9.79 -3.57
N LEU A 111 -0.45 9.44 -4.26
CA LEU A 111 0.02 8.06 -4.38
C LEU A 111 0.32 7.45 -3.01
N LEU A 112 -0.17 6.24 -2.79
CA LEU A 112 -0.12 5.48 -1.53
C LEU A 112 -0.84 6.16 -0.35
N ARG A 113 -1.64 7.20 -0.58
CA ARG A 113 -2.49 7.84 0.45
C ARG A 113 -3.98 7.49 0.30
N GLY A 114 -4.32 6.57 -0.60
CA GLY A 114 -5.69 6.07 -0.75
C GLY A 114 -6.22 5.45 0.56
N PRO A 115 -7.53 5.58 0.84
CA PRO A 115 -8.09 5.16 2.12
C PRO A 115 -8.16 3.63 2.28
N ILE A 116 -8.34 2.88 1.18
CA ILE A 116 -8.45 1.41 1.23
C ILE A 116 -7.16 0.75 1.79
N PRO A 117 -5.95 1.03 1.27
CA PRO A 117 -4.71 0.51 1.83
C PRO A 117 -4.57 0.80 3.33
N VAL A 118 -4.94 2.00 3.78
CA VAL A 118 -4.84 2.40 5.19
C VAL A 118 -5.74 1.55 6.09
N GLN A 119 -6.98 1.33 5.69
CA GLN A 119 -7.89 0.48 6.46
C GLN A 119 -7.43 -0.98 6.46
N VAL A 120 -6.97 -1.49 5.31
CA VAL A 120 -6.41 -2.85 5.22
C VAL A 120 -5.18 -2.99 6.13
N TYR A 121 -4.32 -1.98 6.19
CA TYR A 121 -3.19 -1.95 7.11
C TYR A 121 -3.64 -2.05 8.56
N LYS A 122 -4.61 -1.23 8.97
CA LYS A 122 -5.15 -1.23 10.34
C LYS A 122 -5.72 -2.60 10.73
N VAL A 123 -6.45 -3.23 9.81
CA VAL A 123 -6.97 -4.58 10.02
C VAL A 123 -5.86 -5.61 10.26
N ILE A 124 -4.80 -5.55 9.46
CA ILE A 124 -3.70 -6.50 9.51
C ILE A 124 -2.81 -6.28 10.75
N PHE A 125 -2.48 -5.02 11.04
CA PHE A 125 -1.43 -4.68 11.99
C PHE A 125 -1.95 -4.05 13.29
N THR A 126 -3.08 -3.34 13.34
CA THR A 126 -3.53 -2.62 14.55
C THR A 126 -4.73 -3.27 15.27
N SER A 127 -5.21 -4.43 14.82
CA SER A 127 -6.40 -5.17 15.30
C SER A 127 -7.75 -4.57 14.87
N PRO A 128 -8.77 -5.41 14.57
CA PRO A 128 -10.09 -4.96 14.11
C PRO A 128 -10.80 -3.97 15.03
N SER A 129 -10.53 -3.99 16.34
CA SER A 129 -11.12 -3.07 17.31
C SER A 129 -10.83 -1.60 16.99
N SER A 130 -9.75 -1.32 16.25
CA SER A 130 -9.37 0.04 15.84
C SER A 130 -10.26 0.64 14.74
N LEU A 131 -11.09 -0.17 14.05
CA LEU A 131 -12.02 0.31 13.03
C LEU A 131 -13.28 0.97 13.61
N SER A 132 -13.58 0.72 14.89
CA SER A 132 -14.78 1.24 15.56
C SER A 132 -14.59 2.62 16.19
N ALA A 133 -13.39 3.20 16.13
CA ALA A 133 -13.07 4.50 16.71
C ALA A 133 -13.41 5.66 15.76
N LYS A 134 -14.68 5.77 15.35
CA LYS A 134 -15.26 7.06 14.96
C LYS A 134 -15.75 7.72 16.24
N GLY A 135 -14.92 8.59 16.82
CA GLY A 135 -15.20 9.28 18.07
C GLY A 135 -14.13 8.98 19.10
N GLY A 136 -13.49 10.04 19.61
CA GLY A 136 -12.54 9.95 20.70
C GLY A 136 -13.15 9.30 21.94
N ASP A 137 -12.25 8.79 22.77
CA ASP A 137 -12.46 8.20 24.09
C ASP A 137 -13.13 6.81 24.13
N GLY A 138 -12.32 5.82 24.44
CA GLY A 138 -12.81 4.50 24.82
C GLY A 138 -11.71 3.46 24.83
N ASN A 139 -11.14 3.23 26.01
CA ASN A 139 -10.35 2.04 26.33
C ASN A 139 -11.19 0.77 26.08
N ALA A 140 -11.24 0.30 24.84
CA ALA A 140 -11.73 -1.02 24.53
C ALA A 140 -10.66 -2.03 24.97
N LYS A 141 -10.89 -2.68 26.12
CA LYS A 141 -10.14 -3.86 26.56
C LYS A 141 -10.38 -5.01 25.57
N GLY A 142 -9.72 -4.96 24.43
CA GLY A 142 -9.73 -5.98 23.38
C GLY A 142 -8.31 -6.46 23.12
N ARG A 143 -8.17 -7.77 22.87
CA ARG A 143 -6.93 -8.48 22.49
C ARG A 143 -5.85 -7.56 21.93
N SER A 144 -4.67 -7.60 22.55
CA SER A 144 -3.47 -6.87 22.13
C SER A 144 -3.37 -6.83 20.61
N SER A 145 -3.23 -5.62 20.05
CA SER A 145 -3.10 -5.47 18.62
C SER A 145 -1.89 -6.25 18.12
N HIS A 146 -1.92 -6.77 16.89
CA HIS A 146 -0.74 -7.41 16.30
C HIS A 146 0.49 -6.46 16.31
N ALA A 147 0.28 -5.14 16.28
CA ALA A 147 1.31 -4.12 16.46
C ALA A 147 1.94 -4.15 17.87
N GLN A 148 1.16 -4.37 18.93
CA GLN A 148 1.69 -4.64 20.27
C GLN A 148 2.41 -5.99 20.34
N LEU A 149 1.95 -7.01 19.60
CA LEU A 149 2.61 -8.33 19.54
C LEU A 149 3.94 -8.30 18.76
N HIS A 150 4.15 -7.33 17.87
CA HIS A 150 5.36 -7.21 17.04
C HIS A 150 6.24 -5.98 17.35
N GLY A 151 5.88 -5.15 18.34
CA GLY A 151 6.62 -3.93 18.64
C GLY A 151 6.62 -2.89 17.50
N LEU A 152 5.67 -2.99 16.55
CA LEU A 152 5.54 -2.06 15.44
C LEU A 152 5.05 -0.71 15.96
N THR A 153 5.98 0.23 16.03
CA THR A 153 5.74 1.59 16.52
C THR A 153 5.59 2.61 15.39
N ARG A 154 5.96 2.25 14.16
CA ARG A 154 5.92 3.06 12.95
C ARG A 154 5.64 2.13 11.77
N VAL A 155 5.07 2.66 10.70
CA VAL A 155 4.93 1.92 9.43
C VAL A 155 6.30 1.70 8.79
N THR A 156 6.41 0.74 7.89
CA THR A 156 7.59 0.60 7.03
C THR A 156 7.14 0.47 5.57
N PRO A 157 8.01 0.77 4.59
CA PRO A 157 7.72 0.51 3.19
C PRO A 157 7.18 -0.91 2.95
N HIS A 158 7.80 -1.90 3.61
CA HIS A 158 7.41 -3.30 3.54
C HIS A 158 6.01 -3.60 4.10
N THR A 159 5.61 -2.99 5.21
CA THR A 159 4.26 -3.22 5.78
C THR A 159 3.18 -2.51 4.96
N ILE A 160 3.48 -1.32 4.41
CA ILE A 160 2.59 -0.61 3.46
C ILE A 160 2.42 -1.45 2.19
N ALA A 161 3.52 -1.93 1.60
CA ALA A 161 3.49 -2.78 0.41
C ALA A 161 2.66 -4.05 0.64
N TYR A 162 2.79 -4.66 1.82
CA TYR A 162 1.98 -5.83 2.19
C TYR A 162 0.49 -5.49 2.24
N ALA A 163 0.11 -4.38 2.87
CA ALA A 163 -1.29 -3.93 2.91
C ALA A 163 -1.85 -3.64 1.51
N CYS A 164 -1.07 -2.97 0.65
CA CYS A 164 -1.46 -2.69 -0.74
C CYS A 164 -1.67 -3.99 -1.54
N MET A 165 -0.76 -4.95 -1.41
CA MET A 165 -0.88 -6.26 -2.05
C MET A 165 -2.11 -7.02 -1.56
N GLN A 166 -2.42 -6.97 -0.27
CA GLN A 166 -3.61 -7.60 0.29
C GLN A 166 -4.91 -6.91 -0.16
N ALA A 167 -4.92 -5.58 -0.25
CA ALA A 167 -6.04 -4.82 -0.80
C ALA A 167 -6.30 -5.19 -2.27
N ARG A 168 -5.25 -5.26 -3.10
CA ARG A 168 -5.31 -5.72 -4.49
C ARG A 168 -5.91 -7.13 -4.59
N TYR A 169 -5.38 -8.07 -3.81
CA TYR A 169 -5.89 -9.44 -3.80
C TYR A 169 -7.35 -9.50 -3.34
N PHE A 170 -7.75 -8.72 -2.35
CA PHE A 170 -9.13 -8.66 -1.86
C PHE A 170 -10.10 -8.17 -2.94
N CYS A 171 -9.71 -7.15 -3.70
CA CYS A 171 -10.50 -6.56 -4.79
C CYS A 171 -10.53 -7.43 -6.05
N SER A 172 -9.55 -8.32 -6.25
CA SER A 172 -9.50 -9.25 -7.39
C SER A 172 -10.58 -10.35 -7.35
N SER A 173 -10.76 -11.04 -8.48
CA SER A 173 -11.61 -12.23 -8.60
C SER A 173 -10.93 -13.53 -8.16
N LEU A 174 -9.65 -13.48 -7.73
CA LEU A 174 -8.89 -14.67 -7.33
C LEU A 174 -9.51 -15.37 -6.11
N ARG A 175 -10.02 -16.58 -6.28
CA ARG A 175 -10.69 -17.36 -5.22
C ARG A 175 -9.73 -17.87 -4.13
N SER A 176 -8.47 -18.04 -4.48
CA SER A 176 -7.39 -18.46 -3.59
C SER A 176 -6.12 -17.67 -3.90
N TRP A 177 -5.21 -17.62 -2.91
CA TRP A 177 -3.94 -16.93 -3.07
C TRP A 177 -3.12 -17.59 -4.16
N ARG A 178 -2.73 -16.80 -5.17
CA ARG A 178 -1.83 -17.17 -6.24
C ARG A 178 -0.98 -15.96 -6.57
N GLU A 179 0.27 -16.18 -6.97
CA GLU A 179 1.19 -15.07 -7.27
C GLU A 179 0.74 -14.24 -8.49
N ARG A 180 0.07 -14.88 -9.45
CA ARG A 180 -0.37 -14.25 -10.70
C ARG A 180 -1.89 -14.12 -10.79
N ASP A 181 -2.31 -12.94 -11.24
CA ASP A 181 -3.67 -12.58 -11.65
C ASP A 181 -3.60 -12.15 -13.12
N GLY A 182 -3.69 -13.11 -14.05
CA GLY A 182 -3.35 -12.90 -15.45
C GLY A 182 -1.90 -12.48 -15.63
N LYS A 183 -1.66 -11.32 -16.26
CA LYS A 183 -0.33 -10.71 -16.43
C LYS A 183 0.17 -9.98 -15.17
N PHE A 184 -0.72 -9.68 -14.22
CA PHE A 184 -0.37 -9.00 -12.99
C PHE A 184 0.30 -9.97 -12.00
N CYS A 185 1.44 -9.59 -11.43
CA CYS A 185 2.17 -10.39 -10.44
C CYS A 185 2.13 -9.69 -9.07
N LEU A 186 1.45 -10.28 -8.08
CA LEU A 186 1.31 -9.72 -6.73
C LEU A 186 2.66 -9.57 -6.03
N ARG A 187 3.59 -10.49 -6.27
CA ARG A 187 4.96 -10.42 -5.73
C ARG A 187 5.72 -9.23 -6.30
N HIS A 188 5.67 -9.02 -7.63
CA HIS A 188 6.32 -7.85 -8.24
C HIS A 188 5.67 -6.55 -7.75
N PHE A 189 4.34 -6.53 -7.63
CA PHE A 189 3.63 -5.36 -7.13
C PHE A 189 4.10 -4.98 -5.72
N TYR A 190 4.25 -5.95 -4.83
CA TYR A 190 4.85 -5.73 -3.51
C TYR A 190 6.22 -5.04 -3.60
N TYR A 191 7.12 -5.59 -4.42
CA TYR A 191 8.47 -5.02 -4.56
C TYR A 191 8.48 -3.66 -5.24
N TYR A 192 7.58 -3.39 -6.19
CA TYR A 192 7.44 -2.06 -6.78
C TYR A 192 7.00 -1.03 -5.75
N ILE A 193 6.05 -1.36 -4.86
CA ILE A 193 5.66 -0.44 -3.78
C ILE A 193 6.83 -0.19 -2.81
N VAL A 194 7.59 -1.23 -2.46
CA VAL A 194 8.81 -1.04 -1.63
C VAL A 194 9.83 -0.15 -2.35
N ALA A 195 10.08 -0.41 -3.63
CA ALA A 195 11.04 0.33 -4.43
C ALA A 195 10.70 1.82 -4.56
N LEU A 196 9.41 2.19 -4.61
CA LEU A 196 8.99 3.60 -4.59
C LEU A 196 9.56 4.35 -3.38
N PHE A 197 9.64 3.71 -2.21
CA PHE A 197 10.24 4.31 -1.02
C PHE A 197 11.76 4.15 -0.96
N GLU A 198 12.30 2.99 -1.35
CA GLU A 198 13.70 2.66 -1.06
C GLU A 198 14.69 3.11 -2.13
N MET A 199 14.24 3.30 -3.38
CA MET A 199 15.13 3.80 -4.44
C MET A 199 15.51 5.27 -4.25
N ASP A 200 14.64 6.06 -3.61
CA ASP A 200 14.89 7.45 -3.25
C ASP A 200 14.28 7.76 -1.86
N ALA A 201 14.88 7.16 -0.83
CA ALA A 201 14.38 7.19 0.54
C ALA A 201 14.38 8.59 1.18
N GLU A 202 15.21 9.50 0.67
CA GLU A 202 15.32 10.87 1.15
C GLU A 202 14.43 11.85 0.36
N SER A 203 13.72 11.37 -0.67
CA SER A 203 12.75 12.20 -1.40
C SER A 203 11.68 12.75 -0.46
N ILE A 204 11.27 14.00 -0.72
CA ILE A 204 10.17 14.66 -0.01
C ILE A 204 8.92 13.76 -0.01
N TRP A 205 8.62 13.15 -1.17
CA TRP A 205 7.50 12.23 -1.31
C TRP A 205 7.58 11.03 -0.35
N ALA A 206 8.73 10.35 -0.26
CA ALA A 206 8.90 9.16 0.58
C ALA A 206 8.77 9.52 2.07
N VAL A 207 9.46 10.57 2.50
CA VAL A 207 9.46 11.05 3.90
C VAL A 207 8.05 11.48 4.31
N GLU A 208 7.41 12.37 3.54
CA GLU A 208 6.08 12.87 3.87
C GLU A 208 5.02 11.77 3.85
N THR A 209 5.12 10.81 2.93
CA THR A 209 4.17 9.71 2.84
C THR A 209 4.30 8.78 4.04
N LEU A 210 5.51 8.42 4.46
CA LEU A 210 5.73 7.62 5.67
C LEU A 210 5.24 8.34 6.93
N ASP A 211 5.51 9.64 7.06
CA ASP A 211 5.02 10.47 8.17
C ASP A 211 3.50 10.56 8.19
N TRP A 212 2.88 10.74 7.02
CA TRP A 212 1.43 10.74 6.89
C TRP A 212 0.84 9.41 7.36
N TRP A 213 1.40 8.28 6.94
CA TRP A 213 0.95 6.96 7.37
C TRP A 213 1.10 6.74 8.88
N ASP A 214 2.20 7.20 9.48
CA ASP A 214 2.40 7.12 10.94
C ASP A 214 1.37 7.91 11.74
N ARG A 215 0.96 9.08 11.23
CA ARG A 215 -0.16 9.85 11.79
C ARG A 215 -1.46 9.08 11.66
N GLN A 216 -1.76 8.54 10.48
CA GLN A 216 -3.02 7.83 10.22
C GLN A 216 -3.19 6.55 11.05
N VAL A 217 -2.11 5.79 11.25
CA VAL A 217 -2.14 4.46 11.85
C VAL A 217 -1.83 4.51 13.35
N PHE A 218 -0.84 5.30 13.75
CA PHE A 218 -0.33 5.29 15.12
C PHE A 218 -0.47 6.64 15.85
N GLY A 219 -1.05 7.67 15.22
CA GLY A 219 -1.18 9.00 15.81
C GLY A 219 0.16 9.69 16.08
N LYS A 220 1.20 9.32 15.32
CA LYS A 220 2.57 9.75 15.58
C LYS A 220 2.98 10.94 14.74
N GLY A 221 3.68 11.88 15.36
CA GLY A 221 4.29 13.02 14.67
C GLY A 221 5.43 12.61 13.73
N PRO A 222 5.99 13.60 12.99
CA PRO A 222 7.05 13.39 12.00
C PRO A 222 8.19 12.49 12.48
N ARG A 223 8.77 11.72 11.57
CA ARG A 223 10.01 10.99 11.80
C ARG A 223 11.15 11.99 11.95
N LYS A 224 11.63 12.17 13.18
CA LYS A 224 12.87 12.90 13.45
C LYS A 224 14.07 11.98 13.17
N PHE A 225 14.35 11.77 11.88
CA PHE A 225 15.36 10.79 11.48
C PHE A 225 16.79 11.27 11.78
N GLU A 226 17.10 12.52 11.45
CA GLU A 226 18.41 13.14 11.69
C GLU A 226 18.75 13.27 13.18
N ASP A 227 17.81 13.79 13.98
CA ASP A 227 18.02 13.92 15.44
C ASP A 227 18.33 12.58 16.11
N SER A 228 17.68 11.49 15.66
CA SER A 228 17.87 10.16 16.24
C SER A 228 19.21 9.54 15.85
N LEU A 229 19.62 9.71 14.59
CA LEU A 229 20.92 9.23 14.10
C LEU A 229 22.08 10.00 14.75
N MET A 230 21.98 11.33 14.83
CA MET A 230 22.98 12.17 15.49
C MET A 230 23.09 11.84 16.99
N GLN A 231 21.98 11.60 17.67
CA GLN A 231 22.01 11.17 19.08
C GLN A 231 22.65 9.80 19.26
N MET A 232 22.41 8.84 18.36
CA MET A 232 23.04 7.51 18.43
C MET A 232 24.54 7.56 18.15
N GLU A 233 24.97 8.37 17.18
CA GLU A 233 26.39 8.62 16.89
C GLU A 233 27.10 9.28 18.08
N GLN A 234 26.47 10.30 18.68
CA GLN A 234 27.00 11.00 19.86
C GLN A 234 27.01 10.16 21.14
N ALA A 235 26.07 9.22 21.29
CA ALA A 235 25.99 8.31 22.44
C ALA A 235 26.92 7.10 22.31
N ALA A 236 27.38 6.78 21.10
CA ALA A 236 28.31 5.68 20.86
C ALA A 236 29.73 6.10 21.26
N ASP A 237 30.46 5.20 21.91
CA ASP A 237 31.86 5.42 22.27
C ASP A 237 32.68 5.80 21.02
N THR A 238 33.59 6.76 21.17
CA THR A 238 34.58 7.17 20.19
C THR A 238 35.35 6.01 19.55
N ASN A 239 35.55 4.90 20.27
CA ASN A 239 36.17 3.68 19.76
C ASN A 239 35.18 2.60 19.28
N SER A 240 33.90 2.94 19.09
CA SER A 240 32.91 1.95 18.66
C SER A 240 33.06 1.59 17.18
N ASP A 241 32.93 0.30 16.88
CA ASP A 241 32.83 -0.21 15.50
C ASP A 241 31.68 0.47 14.73
N PHE A 242 30.64 0.92 15.45
CA PHE A 242 29.51 1.64 14.87
C PHE A 242 29.96 2.96 14.20
N ASN A 243 30.66 3.82 14.93
CA ASN A 243 31.13 5.10 14.41
C ASN A 243 32.18 4.90 13.30
N ALA A 244 33.07 3.92 13.44
CA ALA A 244 34.04 3.57 12.40
C ALA A 244 33.36 3.11 11.09
N LEU A 245 32.29 2.30 11.19
CA LEU A 245 31.52 1.84 10.03
C LEU A 245 30.72 2.97 9.36
N ILE A 246 30.17 3.90 10.13
CA ILE A 246 29.48 5.09 9.58
C ILE A 246 30.47 5.95 8.80
N ALA A 247 31.62 6.28 9.39
CA ALA A 247 32.68 7.04 8.73
C ALA A 247 33.16 6.36 7.44
N GLN A 248 33.38 5.04 7.48
CA GLN A 248 33.76 4.27 6.29
C GLN A 248 32.71 4.34 5.17
N ARG A 249 31.42 4.31 5.49
CA ARG A 249 30.33 4.38 4.51
C ARG A 249 30.18 5.77 3.92
N ILE A 250 30.32 6.83 4.73
CA ILE A 250 30.32 8.22 4.26
C ILE A 250 31.47 8.44 3.27
N ALA A 251 32.70 8.00 3.63
CA ALA A 251 33.87 8.12 2.77
C ALA A 251 33.69 7.40 1.42
N ARG A 252 33.08 6.20 1.42
CA ARG A 252 32.76 5.47 0.18
C ARG A 252 31.74 6.20 -0.68
N ARG A 253 30.70 6.80 -0.10
CA ARG A 253 29.71 7.58 -0.86
C ARG A 253 30.34 8.81 -1.50
N ALA A 254 31.18 9.54 -0.77
CA ALA A 254 31.90 10.70 -1.31
C ALA A 254 32.81 10.31 -2.48
N GLY A 255 33.60 9.23 -2.33
CA GLY A 255 34.50 8.76 -3.40
C GLY A 255 33.81 8.18 -4.65
N VAL A 256 32.54 7.75 -4.55
CA VAL A 256 31.75 7.34 -5.71
C VAL A 256 31.22 8.55 -6.50
N VAL A 257 30.95 9.67 -5.82
CA VAL A 257 30.49 10.90 -6.46
C VAL A 257 31.63 11.58 -7.24
N ASP A 258 32.85 11.53 -6.73
CA ASP A 258 34.03 12.09 -7.42
C ASP A 258 34.51 11.25 -8.63
N GLY A 259 34.08 9.99 -8.75
CA GLY A 259 34.48 9.08 -9.83
C GLY A 259 33.63 9.13 -11.10
N VAL A 260 32.57 9.93 -11.15
CA VAL A 260 31.63 10.01 -12.30
C VAL A 260 31.95 11.19 -13.23
N GLY A 261 32.94 12.03 -12.89
CA GLY A 261 33.34 13.21 -13.66
C GLY A 261 34.71 13.09 -14.34
N ASP A 262 34.97 12.05 -15.13
CA ASP A 262 35.97 12.13 -16.20
C ASP A 262 35.93 10.89 -17.12
N SER A 263 35.14 10.98 -18.19
CA SER A 263 35.39 10.22 -19.42
C SER A 263 34.68 10.90 -20.58
N SER A 264 35.24 12.04 -20.99
CA SER A 264 34.99 12.62 -22.30
C SER A 264 36.31 13.22 -22.80
N SER A 265 37.06 12.41 -23.54
CA SER A 265 38.09 12.83 -24.50
C SER A 265 38.31 11.69 -25.48
#